data_AF-A0A5M6CFH5-F1
#
_entry.id   AF-A0A5M6CFH5-F1
#
_cell.length_a   1.000
_cell.length_b   1.000
_cell.length_c   1.000
_cell.angle_alpha   90.00
_cell.angle_beta   90.00
_cell.angle_gamma   90.00
#
_symmetry.space_group_name_H-M   'P 1'
#
loop_
_entity.id
_entity.type
_entity.pdbx_description
1 polymer ?
#
loop_
_entity_poly.entity_id
_entity_poly.type
_entity_poly.pdbx_seq_one_letter_code
_entity_poly.pdbx_strand_id
1 'polypeptide(L)'
;MKTQGKRNVYLKMQSFATTTKNLLMQGNVERANTCLQIVDRLFAKGNNELKNAISNVYLYSLTSFLEMYRYDIKSLLPLRLQGEYYKQINTSSL
;
A
#
# COMPACT_ATOMS: atom_id res chain seq x y z
N MET A 1 -9.35 -26.62 -11.51
CA MET A 1 -8.05 -26.68 -10.79
C MET A 1 -7.82 -25.38 -10.02
N LYS A 2 -7.19 -25.47 -8.85
CA LYS A 2 -7.26 -24.55 -7.69
C LYS A 2 -6.63 -23.15 -7.95
N THR A 3 -7.44 -22.09 -8.05
CA THR A 3 -6.96 -20.68 -8.15
C THR A 3 -7.60 -19.73 -7.11
N GLN A 4 -8.22 -20.26 -6.05
CA GLN A 4 -8.87 -19.43 -5.03
C GLN A 4 -7.88 -18.73 -4.08
N GLY A 5 -6.67 -19.27 -3.88
CA GLY A 5 -5.66 -18.67 -2.98
C GLY A 5 -5.03 -17.37 -3.52
N LYS A 6 -4.68 -17.33 -4.80
CA LYS A 6 -4.00 -16.18 -5.43
C LYS A 6 -4.89 -14.93 -5.53
N ARG A 7 -6.18 -15.11 -5.87
CA ARG A 7 -7.14 -13.98 -5.87
C ARG A 7 -7.31 -13.36 -4.48
N ASN A 8 -7.13 -14.13 -3.42
CA ASN A 8 -7.45 -13.71 -2.07
C ASN A 8 -6.50 -12.61 -1.55
N VAL A 9 -5.19 -12.78 -1.75
CA VAL A 9 -4.20 -11.81 -1.22
C VAL A 9 -4.31 -10.46 -1.91
N TYR A 10 -4.47 -10.45 -3.24
CA TYR A 10 -4.62 -9.21 -4.02
C TYR A 10 -5.93 -8.48 -3.69
N LEU A 11 -7.05 -9.21 -3.54
CA LEU A 11 -8.32 -8.62 -3.11
C LEU A 11 -8.23 -8.06 -1.68
N LYS A 12 -7.58 -8.76 -0.76
CA LYS A 12 -7.34 -8.25 0.60
C LYS A 12 -6.53 -6.97 0.59
N MET A 13 -5.46 -6.91 -0.20
CA MET A 13 -4.63 -5.69 -0.33
C MET A 13 -5.41 -4.54 -0.96
N GLN A 14 -6.30 -4.82 -1.91
CA GLN A 14 -7.22 -3.81 -2.45
C GLN A 14 -8.18 -3.29 -1.38
N SER A 15 -8.84 -4.16 -0.62
CA SER A 15 -9.72 -3.75 0.49
C SER A 15 -8.96 -2.95 1.56
N PHE A 16 -7.71 -3.33 1.84
CA PHE A 16 -6.86 -2.63 2.81
C PHE A 16 -6.50 -1.22 2.32
N ALA A 17 -6.23 -1.06 1.02
CA ALA A 17 -5.97 0.24 0.42
C ALA A 17 -7.21 1.14 0.50
N THR A 18 -8.39 0.62 0.12
CA THR A 18 -9.65 1.35 0.24
C THR A 18 -9.92 1.78 1.68
N THR A 19 -9.70 0.89 2.64
CA THR A 19 -9.88 1.20 4.07
C THR A 19 -8.92 2.30 4.51
N THR A 20 -7.64 2.22 4.14
CA THR A 20 -6.63 3.23 4.49
C THR A 20 -7.00 4.60 3.91
N LYS A 21 -7.42 4.65 2.64
CA LYS A 21 -7.88 5.88 1.98
C LYS A 21 -9.09 6.50 2.68
N ASN A 22 -10.09 5.69 3.01
CA ASN A 22 -11.28 6.16 3.71
C ASN A 22 -10.93 6.76 5.08
N LEU A 23 -10.02 6.13 5.82
CA LEU A 23 -9.55 6.66 7.11
C LEU A 23 -8.84 8.02 6.93
N LEU A 24 -8.01 8.16 5.91
CA LEU A 24 -7.35 9.44 5.58
C LEU A 24 -8.38 10.52 5.21
N MET A 25 -9.36 10.20 4.36
CA MET A 25 -10.43 11.13 3.98
C MET A 25 -11.29 11.58 5.17
N GLN A 26 -11.48 10.69 6.15
CA GLN A 26 -12.22 10.98 7.38
C GLN A 26 -11.38 11.76 8.42
N GLY A 27 -10.12 12.08 8.11
CA GLY A 27 -9.20 12.72 9.06
C GLY A 27 -8.75 11.80 10.20
N ASN A 28 -9.02 10.49 10.11
CA ASN A 28 -8.62 9.50 11.12
C ASN A 28 -7.17 9.03 10.88
N VAL A 29 -6.24 9.97 11.04
CA VAL A 29 -4.82 9.79 10.72
C VAL A 29 -4.17 8.72 11.60
N GLU A 30 -4.57 8.59 12.86
CA GLU A 30 -4.03 7.58 13.79
C GLU A 30 -4.31 6.15 13.30
N ARG A 31 -5.56 5.88 12.88
CA ARG A 31 -5.92 4.56 12.33
C ARG A 31 -5.30 4.34 10.96
N ALA A 32 -5.20 5.37 10.11
CA ALA A 32 -4.50 5.26 8.84
C ALA A 32 -3.01 4.89 9.04
N ASN A 33 -2.35 5.52 10.00
CA ASN A 33 -0.97 5.19 10.39
C ASN A 33 -0.85 3.75 10.90
N THR A 34 -1.82 3.28 11.68
CA THR A 34 -1.86 1.89 12.14
C THR A 34 -1.96 0.92 10.96
N CYS A 35 -2.82 1.19 9.98
CA CYS A 35 -2.90 0.40 8.75
C CYS A 35 -1.57 0.37 8.00
N LEU A 36 -0.92 1.52 7.83
CA LEU A 36 0.39 1.64 7.19
C LEU A 36 1.46 0.80 7.91
N GLN A 37 1.50 0.84 9.24
CA GLN A 37 2.43 0.02 10.03
C GLN A 37 2.15 -1.48 9.89
N ILE A 38 0.89 -1.89 9.83
CA ILE A 38 0.52 -3.30 9.59
C ILE A 38 1.04 -3.74 8.23
N VAL A 39 0.81 -2.94 7.18
CA VAL A 39 1.31 -3.26 5.84
C VAL A 39 2.83 -3.30 5.80
N ASP A 40 3.53 -2.38 6.44
CA ASP A 40 5.00 -2.40 6.51
C ASP A 40 5.53 -3.69 7.15
N ARG A 41 4.89 -4.15 8.24
CA ARG A 41 5.23 -5.43 8.89
C ARG A 41 4.95 -6.63 7.99
N LEU A 42 3.81 -6.63 7.30
CA LEU A 42 3.44 -7.67 6.34
C LEU A 42 4.41 -7.69 5.16
N PHE A 43 4.86 -6.53 4.69
CA PHE A 43 5.84 -6.41 3.63
C PHE A 43 7.20 -6.97 4.05
N ALA A 44 7.66 -6.64 5.27
CA ALA A 44 8.93 -7.14 5.79
C ALA A 44 8.97 -8.67 5.95
N LYS A 45 7.86 -9.27 6.41
CA LYS A 45 7.78 -10.72 6.70
C LYS A 45 7.17 -11.56 5.57
N GLY A 46 6.56 -10.93 4.58
CA GLY A 46 5.79 -11.59 3.55
C GLY A 46 6.64 -12.39 2.56
N ASN A 47 6.02 -13.41 1.96
CA ASN A 47 6.59 -14.09 0.79
C ASN A 47 6.49 -13.18 -0.45
N ASN A 48 7.10 -13.62 -1.56
CA ASN A 48 7.14 -12.83 -2.80
C ASN A 48 5.74 -12.47 -3.32
N GLU A 49 4.76 -13.36 -3.16
CA GLU A 49 3.38 -13.10 -3.57
C GLU A 49 2.75 -11.96 -2.75
N LEU A 50 2.87 -11.99 -1.42
CA LEU A 50 2.35 -10.94 -0.55
C LEU A 50 3.07 -9.60 -0.80
N LYS A 51 4.40 -9.62 -0.96
CA LYS A 51 5.18 -8.42 -1.31
C LYS A 51 4.71 -7.82 -2.64
N ASN A 52 4.51 -8.65 -3.67
CA ASN A 52 3.99 -8.19 -4.95
C ASN A 52 2.57 -7.63 -4.85
N ALA A 53 1.69 -8.26 -4.07
CA ALA A 53 0.35 -7.74 -3.84
C ALA A 53 0.36 -6.40 -3.09
N ILE A 54 1.25 -6.25 -2.10
CA ILE A 54 1.44 -4.98 -1.39
C ILE A 54 1.96 -3.90 -2.34
N SER A 55 3.06 -4.14 -3.07
CA SER A 55 3.63 -3.13 -3.96
C SER A 55 2.67 -2.76 -5.09
N ASN A 56 2.15 -3.74 -5.83
CA ASN A 56 1.42 -3.48 -7.07
C ASN A 56 -0.06 -3.15 -6.87
N VAL A 57 -0.67 -3.53 -5.75
CA VAL A 57 -2.08 -3.22 -5.45
C VAL A 57 -2.20 -2.19 -4.35
N TYR A 58 -1.68 -2.49 -3.15
CA TYR A 58 -1.89 -1.61 -2.01
C TYR A 58 -1.16 -0.27 -2.17
N LEU A 59 0.16 -0.34 -2.37
CA LEU A 59 1.04 0.81 -2.39
C LEU A 59 0.72 1.69 -3.60
N TYR A 60 0.69 1.12 -4.80
CA TYR A 60 0.31 1.84 -6.03
C TYR A 60 -1.02 2.57 -5.87
N SER A 61 -2.06 1.85 -5.40
CA SER A 61 -3.39 2.45 -5.24
C SER A 61 -3.38 3.57 -4.21
N LEU A 62 -2.68 3.39 -3.08
CA LEU A 62 -2.60 4.38 -2.01
C LEU A 62 -1.81 5.61 -2.45
N THR A 63 -0.63 5.45 -3.04
CA THR A 63 0.23 6.57 -3.44
C THR A 63 -0.41 7.41 -4.54
N SER A 64 -1.07 6.82 -5.54
CA SER A 64 -1.83 7.58 -6.53
C SER A 64 -2.94 8.44 -5.90
N PHE A 65 -3.59 7.93 -4.84
CA PHE A 65 -4.54 8.73 -4.06
C PHE A 65 -3.84 9.85 -3.29
N LEU A 66 -2.73 9.56 -2.60
CA LEU A 66 -1.99 10.58 -1.85
C LEU A 66 -1.48 11.71 -2.76
N GLU A 67 -0.96 11.38 -3.93
CA GLU A 67 -0.52 12.34 -4.96
C GLU A 67 -1.70 13.20 -5.43
N MET A 68 -2.83 12.58 -5.78
CA MET A 68 -4.04 13.27 -6.25
C MET A 68 -4.55 14.30 -5.23
N TYR A 69 -4.51 13.97 -3.94
CA TYR A 69 -4.97 14.85 -2.86
C TYR A 69 -3.83 15.67 -2.20
N ARG A 70 -2.63 15.66 -2.80
CA ARG A 70 -1.44 16.42 -2.36
C ARG A 70 -1.03 16.17 -0.90
N TYR A 71 -1.20 14.95 -0.41
CA TYR A 71 -0.66 14.54 0.88
C TYR A 71 0.87 14.45 0.84
N ASP A 72 1.54 14.74 1.96
CA ASP A 72 2.97 14.50 2.09
C ASP A 72 3.27 13.01 2.28
N ILE A 73 3.50 12.34 1.16
CA ILE A 73 3.85 10.92 1.05
C ILE A 73 5.07 10.56 1.91
N LYS A 74 6.08 11.44 2.01
CA LYS A 74 7.31 11.18 2.77
C LYS A 74 7.05 11.19 4.27
N SER A 75 6.15 12.05 4.72
CA SER A 75 5.77 12.09 6.15
C SER A 75 4.86 10.92 6.54
N LEU A 76 4.03 10.45 5.61
CA LEU A 76 2.96 9.49 5.90
C LEU A 76 3.44 8.04 5.80
N LEU A 77 4.20 7.69 4.77
CA LEU A 77 4.58 6.30 4.53
C LEU A 77 5.72 5.83 5.45
N PRO A 78 5.68 4.58 5.92
CA PRO A 78 6.83 3.94 6.57
C PRO A 78 8.03 3.82 5.61
N LEU A 79 9.25 3.86 6.16
CA LEU A 79 10.51 3.90 5.39
C LEU A 79 10.64 2.82 4.30
N ARG A 80 10.22 1.57 4.57
CA ARG A 80 10.34 0.50 3.57
C ARG A 80 9.36 0.71 2.42
N LEU A 81 8.13 1.09 2.73
CA LEU A 81 7.10 1.38 1.74
C LEU A 81 7.46 2.63 0.92
N GLN A 82 8.11 3.62 1.51
CA GLN A 82 8.69 4.75 0.76
C GLN A 82 9.73 4.27 -0.25
N GLY A 83 10.64 3.38 0.15
CA GLY A 83 11.65 2.82 -0.74
C GLY A 83 11.03 2.10 -1.95
N GLU A 84 9.97 1.33 -1.73
CA GLU A 84 9.23 0.68 -2.82
C GLU A 84 8.49 1.68 -3.72
N TYR A 85 7.90 2.72 -3.15
CA TYR A 85 7.27 3.79 -3.93
C TYR A 85 8.30 4.50 -4.82
N TYR A 86 9.49 4.80 -4.31
CA TYR A 86 10.55 5.39 -5.12
C TYR A 86 11.00 4.49 -6.27
N LYS A 87 11.07 3.17 -6.06
CA LYS A 87 11.34 2.24 -7.15
C LYS A 87 10.26 2.29 -8.22
N GLN A 88 8.98 2.37 -7.82
CA GLN A 88 7.86 2.44 -8.75
C GLN A 88 7.96 3.67 -9.65
N ILE A 89 8.09 4.87 -9.08
CA ILE A 89 8.12 6.10 -9.86
C ILE A 89 9.38 6.21 -10.75
N ASN A 90 10.52 5.73 -10.26
CA ASN A 90 11.77 5.75 -11.03
C ASN A 90 11.74 4.76 -12.20
N THR A 91 10.99 3.66 -12.07
CA THR A 91 10.81 2.68 -13.16
C THR A 91 9.76 3.14 -14.17
N SER A 92 8.74 3.88 -13.74
CA SER A 92 7.71 4.46 -14.61
C SER A 92 8.15 5.69 -15.42
N SER A 93 9.39 6.15 -15.24
CA SER A 93 9.95 7.34 -15.90
C SER A 93 10.68 7.03 -17.21
N LEU A 94 10.46 5.86 -17.83
CA LEU A 94 11.06 5.45 -19.11
C LEU A 94 10.02 5.27 -20.21
#